data_AF-A0A831W756-F1
#
_entry.id   AF-A0A831W756-F1
#
_cell.length_a   1.000
_cell.length_b   1.000
_cell.length_c   1.000
_cell.angle_alpha   90.00
_cell.angle_beta   90.00
_cell.angle_gamma   90.00
#
_symmetry.space_group_name_H-M   'P 1'
#
loop_
_entity.id
_entity.type
_entity.pdbx_description
1 polymer ?
#
loop_
_entity_poly.entity_id
_entity_poly.type
_entity_poly.pdbx_seq_one_letter_code
_entity_poly.pdbx_strand_id
1 'polypeptide(L)'
;MASSAQHVERRAQSHQSIREVVLARTETLSLYQQLASMRPFPEQTVQGTLDRFCQALVDYTAGTHFQLYRRIEENTERRTPVLRLAGEIYPRVLHTTGVILEFNDRYDPTQPCEDLNLKRLTRDLSQLGEALAERIDLEDRLIRALTRSRD
;
A
#
# COMPACT_ATOMS: atom_id res chain seq x y z
N MET A 1 37.84 7.57 -4.40
CA MET A 1 37.09 7.71 -3.11
C MET A 1 35.64 8.20 -3.30
N ALA A 2 35.31 9.03 -4.30
CA ALA A 2 33.93 9.51 -4.54
C ALA A 2 32.89 8.41 -4.89
N SER A 3 33.31 7.36 -5.60
CA SER A 3 32.41 6.25 -5.99
C SER A 3 31.84 5.49 -4.78
N SER A 4 32.66 5.15 -3.78
CA SER A 4 32.23 4.39 -2.60
C SER A 4 31.19 5.15 -1.76
N ALA A 5 31.34 6.47 -1.60
CA ALA A 5 30.36 7.30 -0.90
C ALA A 5 28.99 7.33 -1.62
N GLN A 6 29.00 7.48 -2.95
CA GLN A 6 27.78 7.43 -3.77
C GLN A 6 27.08 6.05 -3.75
N HIS A 7 27.82 4.96 -3.56
CA HIS A 7 27.24 3.62 -3.39
C HIS A 7 26.59 3.45 -2.01
N VAL A 8 27.22 3.97 -0.95
CA VAL A 8 26.66 3.95 0.42
C VAL A 8 25.39 4.79 0.50
N GLU A 9 25.40 6.00 -0.06
CA GLU A 9 24.26 6.92 -0.03
C GLU A 9 23.05 6.40 -0.82
N ARG A 10 23.28 5.79 -1.99
CA ARG A 10 22.20 5.12 -2.75
C ARG A 10 21.57 3.95 -1.99
N ARG A 11 22.39 3.19 -1.26
CA ARG A 11 21.90 2.06 -0.45
C ARG A 11 21.11 2.55 0.76
N ALA A 12 21.59 3.59 1.44
CA ALA A 12 20.88 4.22 2.55
C ALA A 12 19.52 4.77 2.11
N GLN A 13 19.47 5.47 0.96
CA GLN A 13 18.23 5.98 0.39
C GLN A 13 17.22 4.86 0.07
N SER A 14 17.67 3.77 -0.57
CA SER A 14 16.79 2.64 -0.87
C SER A 14 16.27 1.93 0.39
N HIS A 15 17.08 1.81 1.44
CA HIS A 15 16.59 1.29 2.73
C HIS A 15 15.57 2.22 3.39
N GLN A 16 15.78 3.55 3.30
CA GLN A 16 14.84 4.54 3.84
C GLN A 16 13.49 4.48 3.11
N SER A 17 13.48 4.43 1.77
CA SER A 17 12.27 4.25 0.97
C SER A 17 11.47 3.01 1.35
N ILE A 18 12.15 1.87 1.54
CA ILE A 18 11.50 0.62 1.96
C ILE A 18 10.94 0.74 3.37
N ARG A 19 11.67 1.41 4.28
CA ARG A 19 11.20 1.64 5.64
C ARG A 19 9.91 2.47 5.67
N GLU A 20 9.82 3.51 4.84
CA GLU A 20 8.62 4.34 4.70
C GLU A 20 7.41 3.51 4.26
N VAL A 21 7.59 2.63 3.26
CA VAL A 21 6.54 1.70 2.81
C VAL A 21 6.08 0.78 3.93
N VAL A 22 7.02 0.18 4.67
CA VAL A 22 6.69 -0.75 5.77
C VAL A 22 5.97 -0.03 6.92
N LEU A 23 6.36 1.20 7.24
CA LEU A 23 5.70 2.00 8.27
C LEU A 23 4.26 2.35 7.88
N ALA A 24 4.06 2.87 6.66
CA ALA A 24 2.71 3.18 6.16
C ALA A 24 1.82 1.94 6.13
N ARG A 25 2.33 0.80 5.64
CA ARG A 25 1.62 -0.48 5.65
C ARG A 25 1.21 -0.90 7.07
N THR A 26 2.11 -0.74 8.04
CA THR A 26 1.84 -1.13 9.43
C THR A 26 0.72 -0.29 10.03
N GLU A 27 0.70 1.00 9.76
CA GLU A 27 -0.38 1.91 10.15
C GLU A 27 -1.72 1.50 9.50
N THR A 28 -1.73 1.26 8.19
CA THR A 28 -2.94 0.80 7.46
C THR A 28 -3.49 -0.50 8.06
N LEU A 29 -2.65 -1.50 8.31
CA LEU A 29 -3.08 -2.79 8.86
C LEU A 29 -3.55 -2.67 10.32
N SER A 30 -2.95 -1.77 11.11
CA SER A 30 -3.41 -1.49 12.47
C SER A 30 -4.83 -0.91 12.48
N LEU A 31 -5.11 0.07 11.61
CA LEU A 31 -6.43 0.67 11.45
C LEU A 31 -7.45 -0.34 10.89
N TYR A 32 -7.04 -1.18 9.95
CA TYR A 32 -7.87 -2.29 9.44
C TYR A 32 -8.26 -3.26 10.56
N GLN A 33 -7.31 -3.69 11.38
CA GLN A 33 -7.56 -4.57 12.53
C GLN A 33 -8.48 -3.90 13.55
N GLN A 34 -8.27 -2.59 13.80
CA GLN A 34 -9.12 -1.81 14.68
C GLN A 34 -10.57 -1.82 14.17
N LEU A 35 -10.81 -1.53 12.90
CA LEU A 35 -12.15 -1.62 12.28
C LEU A 35 -12.73 -3.03 12.39
N ALA A 36 -11.96 -4.06 12.05
CA ALA A 36 -12.41 -5.45 12.11
C ALA A 36 -12.80 -5.89 13.53
N SER A 37 -12.18 -5.31 14.56
CA SER A 37 -12.47 -5.59 15.99
C SER A 37 -13.73 -4.88 16.52
N MET A 38 -14.21 -3.84 15.84
CA MET A 38 -15.40 -3.08 16.25
C MET A 38 -16.73 -3.76 15.92
N ARG A 39 -16.72 -4.97 15.33
CA ARG A 39 -17.96 -5.67 14.94
C ARG A 39 -18.75 -6.16 16.17
N PRO A 40 -20.10 -5.99 16.21
CA PRO A 40 -20.94 -5.24 15.27
C PRO A 40 -20.76 -3.73 15.44
N PHE A 41 -20.49 -3.02 14.34
CA PHE A 41 -19.99 -1.64 14.35
C PHE A 41 -20.87 -0.67 15.17
N PRO A 42 -20.34 -0.04 16.23
CA PRO A 42 -21.01 1.08 16.88
C PRO A 42 -20.97 2.31 15.96
N GLU A 43 -22.15 2.78 15.55
CA GLU A 43 -22.35 3.77 14.48
C GLU A 43 -21.55 5.08 14.68
N GLN A 44 -21.43 5.56 15.93
CA GLN A 44 -20.75 6.83 16.25
C GLN A 44 -19.22 6.74 16.27
N THR A 45 -18.65 5.56 16.55
CA THR A 45 -17.19 5.37 16.70
C THR A 45 -16.54 4.75 15.47
N VAL A 46 -17.32 4.07 14.62
CA VAL A 46 -16.80 3.46 13.40
C VAL A 46 -16.38 4.52 12.37
N GLN A 47 -17.14 5.62 12.22
CA GLN A 47 -16.88 6.64 11.21
C GLN A 47 -15.49 7.27 11.35
N GLY A 48 -15.13 7.77 12.54
CA GLY A 48 -13.82 8.39 12.75
C GLY A 48 -12.63 7.43 12.62
N THR A 49 -12.84 6.12 12.77
CA THR A 49 -11.81 5.11 12.50
C THR A 49 -11.74 4.78 11.01
N LEU A 50 -12.89 4.73 10.34
CA LEU A 50 -13.01 4.52 8.91
C LEU A 50 -12.35 5.65 8.13
N ASP A 51 -12.59 6.92 8.50
CA ASP A 51 -11.97 8.08 7.85
C ASP A 51 -10.44 8.02 7.94
N ARG A 52 -9.91 7.71 9.13
CA ARG A 52 -8.45 7.55 9.34
C ARG A 52 -7.89 6.38 8.54
N PHE A 53 -8.64 5.28 8.47
CA PHE A 53 -8.26 4.12 7.66
C PHE A 53 -8.20 4.46 6.17
N CYS A 54 -9.21 5.16 5.63
CA CYS A 54 -9.23 5.59 4.23
C CYS A 54 -8.02 6.48 3.91
N GLN A 55 -7.68 7.45 4.76
CA GLN A 55 -6.49 8.28 4.57
C GLN A 55 -5.19 7.45 4.58
N ALA A 56 -5.00 6.60 5.59
CA ALA A 56 -3.83 5.73 5.67
C ALA A 56 -3.73 4.78 4.46
N LEU A 57 -4.87 4.35 3.90
CA LEU A 57 -4.92 3.47 2.74
C LEU A 57 -4.47 4.20 1.45
N VAL A 58 -4.90 5.44 1.26
CA VAL A 58 -4.43 6.29 0.14
C VAL A 58 -2.94 6.58 0.28
N ASP A 59 -2.50 7.00 1.46
CA ASP A 59 -1.10 7.33 1.73
C ASP A 59 -0.18 6.12 1.53
N TYR A 60 -0.58 4.94 2.01
CA TYR A 60 0.15 3.70 1.77
C TYR A 60 0.22 3.37 0.28
N THR A 61 -0.89 3.47 -0.45
CA THR A 61 -0.95 3.11 -1.87
C THR A 61 -0.09 4.05 -2.72
N ALA A 62 -0.24 5.37 -2.54
CA ALA A 62 0.51 6.39 -3.26
C ALA A 62 2.00 6.39 -2.87
N GLY A 63 2.29 6.29 -1.58
CA GLY A 63 3.64 6.19 -1.05
C GLY A 63 4.36 4.96 -1.59
N THR A 64 3.71 3.80 -1.60
CA THR A 64 4.32 2.57 -2.14
C THR A 64 4.57 2.66 -3.64
N HIS A 65 3.65 3.24 -4.40
CA HIS A 65 3.84 3.49 -5.82
C HIS A 65 5.10 4.34 -6.07
N PHE A 66 5.21 5.45 -5.35
CA PHE A 66 6.35 6.35 -5.46
C PHE A 66 7.67 5.72 -5.01
N GLN A 67 7.67 4.96 -3.91
CA GLN A 67 8.92 4.43 -3.33
C GLN A 67 9.43 3.19 -4.07
N LEU A 68 8.54 2.33 -4.60
CA LEU A 68 8.94 1.07 -5.23
C LEU A 68 8.92 1.11 -6.76
N TYR A 69 7.95 1.79 -7.38
CA TYR A 69 7.73 1.73 -8.82
C TYR A 69 8.34 2.91 -9.59
N ARG A 70 8.59 4.05 -8.94
CA ARG A 70 9.14 5.25 -9.59
C ARG A 70 10.36 5.00 -10.47
N ARG A 71 11.37 4.27 -9.99
CA ARG A 71 12.58 4.00 -10.78
C ARG A 71 12.31 3.12 -12.01
N ILE A 72 11.29 2.27 -11.93
CA ILE A 72 10.86 1.41 -13.04
C ILE A 72 10.12 2.27 -14.07
N GLU A 73 9.20 3.12 -13.63
CA GLU A 73 8.41 4.02 -14.50
C GLU A 73 9.25 5.12 -15.15
N GLU A 74 10.25 5.65 -14.43
CA GLU A 74 11.22 6.62 -14.95
C GLU A 74 12.31 5.98 -15.83
N ASN A 75 12.27 4.66 -16.07
CA ASN A 75 13.30 3.92 -16.82
C ASN A 75 14.73 4.06 -16.26
N THR A 76 14.87 4.31 -14.96
CA THR A 76 16.17 4.44 -14.29
C THR A 76 16.65 3.15 -13.62
N GLU A 77 15.76 2.18 -13.41
CA GLU A 77 16.11 0.83 -13.00
C GLU A 77 16.69 0.02 -14.18
N ARG A 78 17.82 -0.65 -13.95
CA ARG A 78 18.56 -1.38 -15.00
C ARG A 78 18.69 -2.88 -14.75
N ARG A 79 18.28 -3.36 -13.56
CA ARG A 79 18.38 -4.77 -13.19
C ARG A 79 17.26 -5.55 -13.89
N THR A 80 17.61 -6.31 -14.92
CA THR A 80 16.67 -7.16 -15.68
C THR A 80 15.77 -8.04 -14.81
N PRO A 81 16.27 -8.70 -13.73
CA PRO A 81 15.41 -9.48 -12.85
C PRO A 81 14.32 -8.64 -12.16
N VAL A 82 14.62 -7.38 -11.78
CA VAL A 82 13.68 -6.45 -11.17
C VAL A 82 12.64 -5.99 -12.18
N LEU A 83 13.07 -5.57 -13.38
CA LEU A 83 12.17 -5.11 -14.44
C LEU A 83 11.20 -6.21 -14.87
N ARG A 84 11.69 -7.46 -15.03
CA ARG A 84 10.86 -8.61 -15.38
C ARG A 84 9.82 -8.90 -14.30
N LEU A 85 10.25 -8.93 -13.03
CA LEU A 85 9.33 -9.15 -11.91
C LEU A 85 8.28 -8.03 -11.82
N ALA A 86 8.70 -6.78 -11.98
CA ALA A 86 7.80 -5.64 -11.98
C ALA A 86 6.72 -5.79 -13.06
N GLY A 87 7.11 -6.12 -14.30
CA GLY A 87 6.16 -6.37 -15.39
C GLY A 87 5.19 -7.52 -15.13
N GLU A 88 5.64 -8.58 -14.44
CA GLU A 88 4.80 -9.71 -14.05
C GLU A 88 3.74 -9.32 -13.00
N ILE A 89 4.13 -8.54 -11.99
CA ILE A 89 3.24 -8.23 -10.86
C ILE A 89 2.36 -7.00 -11.11
N TYR A 90 2.78 -6.08 -11.99
CA TYR A 90 2.10 -4.80 -12.20
C TYR A 90 0.61 -4.90 -12.53
N PRO A 91 0.14 -5.86 -13.36
CA PRO A 91 -1.30 -6.01 -13.61
C PRO A 91 -2.11 -6.28 -12.34
N ARG A 92 -1.58 -7.09 -11.42
CA ARG A 92 -2.23 -7.41 -10.13
C ARG A 92 -2.15 -6.24 -9.15
N VAL A 93 -1.05 -5.48 -9.19
CA VAL A 93 -0.89 -4.21 -8.48
C VAL A 93 -1.95 -3.21 -8.93
N LEU A 94 -2.16 -3.04 -10.24
CA LEU A 94 -3.22 -2.18 -10.76
C LEU A 94 -4.62 -2.64 -10.33
N HIS A 95 -4.87 -3.94 -10.38
CA HIS A 95 -6.15 -4.51 -9.91
C HIS A 95 -6.43 -4.18 -8.45
N THR A 96 -5.48 -4.44 -7.56
CA THR A 96 -5.61 -4.15 -6.12
C THR A 96 -5.70 -2.65 -5.84
N THR A 97 -4.99 -1.79 -6.59
CA THR A 97 -5.18 -0.33 -6.53
C THR A 97 -6.62 0.06 -6.87
N GLY A 98 -7.22 -0.55 -7.89
CA GLY A 98 -8.62 -0.31 -8.24
C GLY A 98 -9.59 -0.65 -7.10
N VAL A 99 -9.41 -1.80 -6.44
CA VAL A 99 -10.21 -2.20 -5.27
C VAL A 99 -10.06 -1.20 -4.12
N ILE A 100 -8.85 -0.74 -3.87
CA ILE A 100 -8.55 0.27 -2.83
C ILE A 100 -9.24 1.60 -3.13
N LEU A 101 -9.18 2.08 -4.37
CA LEU A 101 -9.83 3.32 -4.77
C LEU A 101 -11.35 3.21 -4.70
N GLU A 102 -11.94 2.11 -5.17
CA GLU A 102 -13.39 1.87 -5.05
C GLU A 102 -13.87 1.88 -3.59
N PHE A 103 -13.06 1.31 -2.67
CA PHE A 103 -13.35 1.37 -1.25
C PHE A 103 -13.30 2.81 -0.73
N ASN A 104 -12.23 3.55 -1.02
CA ASN A 104 -12.08 4.94 -0.56
C ASN A 104 -13.19 5.85 -1.10
N ASP A 105 -13.52 5.75 -2.38
CA ASP A 105 -14.58 6.56 -3.01
C ASP A 105 -15.95 6.32 -2.37
N ARG A 106 -16.20 5.09 -1.90
CA ARG A 106 -17.46 4.69 -1.26
C ARG A 106 -17.61 5.20 0.17
N TYR A 107 -16.49 5.32 0.88
CA TYR A 107 -16.44 5.72 2.29
C TYR A 107 -15.80 7.10 2.47
N ASP A 108 -15.84 7.92 1.40
CA ASP A 108 -15.35 9.29 1.41
C ASP A 108 -16.18 10.16 2.36
N PRO A 109 -15.59 10.74 3.41
CA PRO A 109 -16.31 11.57 4.38
C PRO A 109 -16.86 12.88 3.76
N THR A 110 -16.38 13.27 2.58
CA THR A 110 -16.87 14.46 1.86
C THR A 110 -18.11 14.18 1.02
N GLN A 111 -18.45 12.91 0.81
CA GLN A 111 -19.70 12.53 0.17
C GLN A 111 -20.78 12.32 1.24
N PRO A 112 -21.97 12.93 1.11
CA PRO A 112 -23.05 12.76 2.06
C PRO A 112 -23.57 11.32 2.00
N CYS A 113 -23.08 10.46 2.90
CA CYS A 113 -23.69 9.18 3.19
C CYS A 113 -24.70 9.41 4.31
N GLU A 114 -25.97 9.60 3.97
CA GLU A 114 -27.03 9.86 4.96
C GLU A 114 -27.20 8.68 5.95
N ASP A 115 -26.70 7.48 5.62
CA ASP A 115 -26.62 6.33 6.53
C ASP A 115 -25.44 5.40 6.15
N LEU A 116 -24.47 5.22 7.06
CA LEU A 116 -23.38 4.25 6.87
C LEU A 116 -23.93 2.81 6.90
N ASN A 117 -24.00 2.14 5.75
CA ASN A 117 -24.48 0.76 5.68
C ASN A 117 -23.46 -0.22 6.29
N LEU A 118 -23.62 -0.52 7.59
CA LEU A 118 -22.74 -1.39 8.37
C LEU A 118 -22.63 -2.83 7.85
N LYS A 119 -23.70 -3.37 7.24
CA LYS A 119 -23.68 -4.71 6.63
C LYS A 119 -22.80 -4.72 5.38
N ARG A 120 -22.92 -3.67 4.55
CA ARG A 120 -22.05 -3.48 3.38
C ARG A 120 -20.59 -3.27 3.79
N LEU A 121 -20.33 -2.47 4.83
CA LEU A 121 -18.98 -2.26 5.36
C LEU A 121 -18.28 -3.55 5.75
N THR A 122 -18.98 -4.51 6.37
CA THR A 122 -18.40 -5.82 6.69
C THR A 122 -17.91 -6.55 5.44
N ARG A 123 -18.71 -6.55 4.37
CA ARG A 123 -18.37 -7.21 3.11
C ARG A 123 -17.20 -6.50 2.43
N ASP A 124 -17.28 -5.18 2.33
CA ASP A 124 -16.30 -4.37 1.62
C ASP A 124 -14.93 -4.42 2.34
N LEU A 125 -14.89 -4.43 3.67
CA LEU A 125 -13.66 -4.68 4.44
C LEU A 125 -13.07 -6.07 4.18
N SER A 126 -13.92 -7.09 4.03
CA SER A 126 -13.44 -8.45 3.74
C SER A 126 -12.77 -8.53 2.36
N GLN A 127 -13.42 -7.97 1.34
CA GLN A 127 -12.86 -7.88 -0.02
C GLN A 127 -11.57 -7.05 -0.05
N LEU A 128 -11.54 -5.92 0.67
CA LEU A 128 -10.35 -5.09 0.77
C LEU A 128 -9.20 -5.83 1.48
N GLY A 129 -9.49 -6.59 2.53
CA GLY A 129 -8.48 -7.38 3.24
C GLY A 129 -7.79 -8.42 2.36
N GLU A 130 -8.55 -9.08 1.48
CA GLU A 130 -7.99 -10.01 0.47
C GLU A 130 -7.08 -9.28 -0.52
N ALA A 131 -7.54 -8.15 -1.06
CA ALA A 131 -6.77 -7.32 -1.98
C ALA A 131 -5.48 -6.78 -1.33
N LEU A 132 -5.53 -6.38 -0.06
CA LEU A 132 -4.36 -5.94 0.70
C LEU A 132 -3.37 -7.07 0.92
N ALA A 133 -3.84 -8.27 1.28
CA ALA A 133 -2.97 -9.43 1.45
C ALA A 133 -2.23 -9.80 0.16
N GLU A 134 -2.94 -9.81 -0.97
CA GLU A 134 -2.35 -10.00 -2.29
C GLU A 134 -1.32 -8.91 -2.62
N ARG A 135 -1.70 -7.64 -2.44
CA ARG A 135 -0.85 -6.48 -2.72
C ARG A 135 0.45 -6.53 -1.92
N ILE A 136 0.37 -6.88 -0.64
CA ILE A 136 1.52 -7.00 0.26
C ILE A 136 2.49 -8.11 -0.21
N ASP A 137 1.99 -9.27 -0.62
CA ASP A 137 2.86 -10.35 -1.13
C ASP A 137 3.63 -9.92 -2.39
N LEU A 138 2.94 -9.25 -3.32
CA LEU A 138 3.55 -8.72 -4.55
C LEU A 138 4.63 -7.67 -4.23
N GLU A 139 4.35 -6.75 -3.33
CA GLU A 139 5.30 -5.74 -2.87
C GLU A 139 6.50 -6.37 -2.15
N ASP A 140 6.29 -7.38 -1.32
CA ASP A 140 7.37 -8.08 -0.64
C ASP A 140 8.27 -8.84 -1.60
N ARG A 141 7.71 -9.39 -2.70
CA ARG A 141 8.50 -9.95 -3.80
C ARG A 141 9.37 -8.87 -4.45
N LEU A 142 8.80 -7.69 -4.72
CA LEU A 142 9.52 -6.57 -5.33
C LEU A 142 10.60 -5.99 -4.41
N ILE A 143 10.29 -5.77 -3.12
CA ILE A 143 11.24 -5.32 -2.09
C ILE A 143 12.41 -6.29 -2.00
N ARG A 144 12.16 -7.60 -1.96
CA ARG A 144 13.22 -8.63 -1.98
C ARG A 144 14.09 -8.52 -3.23
N ALA A 145 13.51 -8.31 -4.41
CA ALA A 145 14.28 -8.12 -5.63
C ALA A 145 15.10 -6.82 -5.64
N LEU A 146 14.56 -5.74 -5.07
CA LEU A 146 15.23 -4.44 -4.97
C LEU A 146 16.39 -4.43 -3.96
N THR A 147 16.30 -5.26 -2.91
CA THR A 147 17.29 -5.35 -1.83
C THR A 147 18.37 -6.40 -2.03
N ARG A 148 18.14 -7.40 -2.89
CA ARG A 148 19.19 -8.35 -3.29
C ARG A 148 20.41 -7.56 -3.82
N SER A 149 21.56 -7.79 -3.20
CA SER A 149 22.84 -7.26 -3.68
C SER A 149 23.04 -7.68 -5.14
N ARG A 150 23.62 -6.78 -5.93
CA ARG A 150 24.09 -7.11 -7.27
C ARG A 150 25.25 -8.09 -7.08
N ASP A 151 25.03 -9.37 -7.34
CA ASP A 151 26.11 -10.31 -7.63
C ASP A 151 26.75 -9.97 -8.97
#